data_AF-A0A1C6EV80-F1
#
_entry.id   AF-A0A1C6EV80-F1
#
_cell.length_a   1.000
_cell.length_b   1.000
_cell.length_c   1.000
_cell.angle_alpha   90.00
_cell.angle_beta   90.00
_cell.angle_gamma   90.00
#
_symmetry.space_group_name_H-M   'P 1'
#
loop_
_entity.id
_entity.type
_entity.pdbx_description
1 polymer ?
#
loop_
_entity_poly.entity_id
_entity_poly.type
_entity_poly.pdbx_seq_one_letter_code
_entity_poly.pdbx_strand_id
1 'polypeptide(L)' 'MKMVGNKHNTPGIIKYPFWQMTAQNPGAVYACLNLMDAAAPQEIARRSICIQGDIGKVLELL' A
#
# COMPACT_ATOMS: atom_id res chain seq x y z
N MET A 1 21.10 -19.43 3.44
CA MET A 1 20.67 -18.04 3.15
C MET A 1 19.58 -17.67 4.15
N LYS A 2 19.94 -17.00 5.25
CA LYS A 2 18.97 -16.56 6.27
C LYS A 2 18.21 -15.36 5.70
N MET A 3 17.01 -15.58 5.19
CA MET A 3 16.05 -14.49 5.08
C MET A 3 15.61 -14.15 6.50
N VAL A 4 16.15 -13.06 7.04
CA VAL A 4 15.59 -12.39 8.20
C VAL A 4 14.26 -11.79 7.76
N GLY A 5 13.16 -12.42 8.16
CA GLY A 5 11.80 -11.93 7.92
C GLY A 5 11.53 -10.66 8.73
N ASN A 6 11.95 -9.50 8.22
CA ASN A 6 11.80 -8.21 8.91
C ASN A 6 10.57 -7.40 8.48
N LYS A 7 9.51 -8.01 7.90
CA LYS A 7 8.40 -7.25 7.29
C LYS A 7 7.01 -7.89 7.44
N HIS A 8 6.67 -8.45 8.59
CA HIS A 8 5.27 -8.79 8.89
C HIS A 8 4.63 -7.70 9.74
N ASN A 9 4.29 -6.57 9.11
CA ASN A 9 3.23 -5.74 9.66
C ASN A 9 1.96 -6.54 9.37
N THR A 10 1.31 -7.10 10.39
CA THR A 10 -0.02 -7.69 10.17
C THR A 10 -0.88 -6.61 9.51
N PRO A 11 -1.65 -6.90 8.43
CA PRO A 11 -2.44 -5.89 7.72
C PRO A 11 -3.27 -4.98 8.63
N GLY A 12 -3.68 -5.49 9.80
CA GLY A 12 -4.38 -4.73 10.85
C GLY A 12 -3.62 -3.56 11.49
N ILE A 13 -2.29 -3.50 11.41
CA ILE A 13 -1.51 -2.42 12.02
C ILE A 13 -1.42 -1.19 11.11
N ILE A 14 -1.28 -1.40 9.79
CA ILE A 14 -1.03 -0.31 8.82
C ILE A 14 -2.02 -0.32 7.66
N LYS A 15 -2.16 -1.45 6.96
CA LYS A 15 -2.94 -1.55 5.72
C LYS A 15 -4.41 -1.22 5.95
N TYR A 16 -5.05 -1.85 6.93
CA TYR A 16 -6.47 -1.65 7.21
C TYR A 16 -6.80 -0.28 7.82
N PRO A 17 -6.03 0.25 8.79
CA PRO A 17 -6.24 1.60 9.28
C PRO A 17 -6.12 2.66 8.16
N PHE A 18 -5.13 2.56 7.27
CA PHE A 18 -4.99 3.50 6.16
C PHE A 18 -6.16 3.41 5.15
N TRP A 19 -6.68 2.20 4.91
CA TRP A 19 -7.90 2.03 4.13
C TRP A 19 -9.10 2.72 4.79
N GLN A 20 -9.29 2.51 6.10
CA GLN A 20 -10.37 3.13 6.86
C GLN A 20 -10.26 4.66 6.86
N MET A 21 -9.06 5.20 7.08
CA MET A 21 -8.80 6.64 7.06
C MET A 21 -9.10 7.25 5.68
N THR A 22 -8.71 6.56 4.59
CA THR A 22 -9.00 7.01 3.22
C THR A 22 -10.50 6.93 2.91
N ALA A 23 -11.19 5.90 3.40
CA ALA A 23 -12.63 5.78 3.26
C ALA A 23 -13.36 6.92 3.99
N GLN A 24 -12.92 7.27 5.21
CA GLN A 24 -13.53 8.30 6.04
C GLN A 24 -13.23 9.74 5.58
N ASN A 25 -12.12 9.98 4.89
CA ASN A 25 -11.76 11.28 4.35
C ASN A 25 -11.86 11.31 2.82
N PRO A 26 -12.94 11.88 2.23
CA PRO A 26 -13.10 11.98 0.77
C PRO A 26 -11.96 12.70 0.04
N GLY A 27 -11.25 13.60 0.73
CA GLY A 27 -10.10 14.32 0.18
C GLY A 27 -8.77 13.56 0.23
N ALA A 28 -8.73 12.38 0.86
CA ALA A 28 -7.54 11.54 0.92
C ALA A 28 -7.41 10.64 -0.31
N VAL A 29 -6.15 10.37 -0.69
CA VAL A 29 -5.75 9.38 -1.70
C VAL A 29 -4.89 8.32 -1.02
N TYR A 30 -5.20 7.06 -1.26
CA TYR A 30 -4.41 5.93 -0.79
C TYR A 30 -3.32 5.57 -1.81
N ALA A 31 -2.06 5.51 -1.39
CA ALA A 31 -0.97 5.03 -2.23
C ALA A 31 -0.39 3.74 -1.66
N CYS A 32 -0.34 2.68 -2.48
CA CYS A 32 0.26 1.39 -2.14
C CYS A 32 1.34 1.04 -3.16
N LEU A 33 2.58 0.97 -2.70
CA LEU A 33 3.71 0.46 -3.48
C LEU A 33 4.20 -0.81 -2.79
N ASN A 34 4.07 -1.94 -3.48
CA ASN A 34 4.43 -3.24 -2.91
C ASN A 34 4.88 -4.20 -4.02
N LEU A 35 5.80 -5.12 -3.71
CA LEU A 35 6.38 -6.02 -4.71
C LEU A 35 5.36 -7.05 -5.25
N MET A 36 4.42 -7.49 -4.41
CA MET A 36 3.51 -8.59 -4.73
C MET A 36 2.03 -8.30 -4.48
N ASP A 37 1.67 -7.56 -3.44
CA ASP A 37 0.27 -7.32 -3.04
C ASP A 37 -0.02 -5.81 -2.91
N ALA A 38 -0.01 -5.13 -4.06
CA ALA A 38 -0.39 -3.73 -4.19
C ALA A 38 -1.87 -3.64 -4.55
N ALA A 39 -2.74 -3.55 -3.54
CA ALA A 39 -4.18 -3.57 -3.72
C ALA A 39 -4.90 -2.62 -2.75
N ALA A 40 -6.10 -2.21 -3.15
CA ALA A 40 -7.02 -1.39 -2.37
C ALA A 40 -8.43 -1.99 -2.47
N PRO A 41 -9.29 -1.82 -1.45
CA PRO A 41 -10.66 -2.30 -1.49
C PRO A 41 -11.51 -1.41 -2.42
N GLN A 42 -12.62 -1.98 -2.92
CA GLN A 42 -13.42 -1.39 -3.99
C GLN A 42 -13.95 0.01 -3.63
N GLU A 43 -14.26 0.23 -2.35
CA GLU A 43 -14.82 1.45 -1.79
C GLU A 43 -13.88 2.66 -1.96
N ILE A 44 -12.57 2.44 -2.00
CA ILE A 44 -11.57 3.50 -2.20
C ILE A 44 -10.80 3.36 -3.52
N ALA A 45 -11.16 2.41 -4.40
CA ALA A 45 -10.41 2.11 -5.61
C ALA A 45 -10.23 3.33 -6.53
N ARG A 46 -11.27 4.18 -6.66
CA ARG A 46 -11.20 5.43 -7.45
C ARG A 46 -10.26 6.49 -6.88
N ARG A 47 -9.86 6.35 -5.62
CA ARG A 47 -8.97 7.26 -4.88
C ARG A 47 -7.72 6.53 -4.42
N SER A 48 -7.31 5.50 -5.16
CA SER A 48 -6.16 4.67 -4.85
C SER A 48 -5.18 4.61 -6.00
N ILE A 49 -3.89 4.69 -5.67
CA ILE A 49 -2.77 4.46 -6.57
C ILE A 49 -2.07 3.20 -6.08
N CYS A 50 -2.17 2.11 -6.84
CA CYS A 50 -1.54 0.83 -6.53
C CYS A 50 -0.46 0.53 -7.56
N ILE A 51 0.80 0.50 -7.13
CA ILE A 51 1.96 0.20 -7.96
C ILE A 51 2.55 -1.12 -7.46
N GLN A 52 2.51 -2.13 -8.33
CA GLN A 52 3.20 -3.39 -8.06
C GLN A 52 4.63 -3.31 -8.61
N GLY A 53 5.62 -3.32 -7.73
CA GLY A 53 7.01 -3.19 -8.16
C GLY A 53 8.01 -3.04 -7.02
N ASP A 54 9.28 -3.07 -7.39
CA ASP A 54 10.37 -2.76 -6.47
C ASP A 54 10.40 -1.26 -6.18
N ILE A 55 10.52 -0.90 -4.90
CA ILE A 55 10.49 0.50 -4.47
C ILE A 55 11.69 1.30 -4.98
N GLY A 56 12.88 0.68 -5.06
CA GLY A 56 14.07 1.36 -5.60
C GLY A 56 13.86 1.74 -7.06
N LYS A 57 13.43 0.78 -7.88
CA LYS A 57 13.16 1.01 -9.31
C LYS A 57 12.08 2.05 -9.56
N VAL A 58 11.01 2.07 -8.76
CA VAL A 58 9.93 3.05 -8.94
C VAL A 58 10.39 4.45 -8.57
N LEU A 59 11.24 4.59 -7.54
CA LEU A 59 11.78 5.89 -7.14
C LEU A 59 12.81 6.44 -8.14
N GLU A 60 13.49 5.60 -8.91
CA GLU A 60 14.39 6.02 -9.99
C GLU A 60 13.65 6.69 -11.18
N LEU A 61 12.33 6.54 -11.26
CA LEU A 61 11.50 7.12 -12.34
C LEU A 61 10.94 8.51 -11.99
N LEU A 62 11.22 9.03 -10.79
CA LEU A 62 10.79 10.35 -10.30
C LEU A 62 11.90 11.39 -10.50
#